data_AF-A0A250L7D2-F1
#
_entry.id   AF-A0A250L7D2-F1
#
_cell.length_a   1.000
_cell.length_b   1.000
_cell.length_c   1.000
_cell.angle_alpha   90.00
_cell.angle_beta   90.00
_cell.angle_gamma   90.00
#
_symmetry.space_group_name_H-M   'P 1'
#
loop_
_entity.id
_entity.type
_entity.pdbx_description
1 polymer ?
#
loop_
_entity_poly.entity_id
_entity_poly.type
_entity_poly.pdbx_seq_one_letter_code
_entity_poly.pdbx_strand_id
1 'polypeptide(L)'
;MSEVASRATLVAANSGDVAAAGRLYIYYSFGEYDYAGADHWCLTAARLGSECAQCALAVGLMDAQPPEMNKARKWAAAAEAAGSALGHHLACRIDDCLRRSGRESS
;
A
#
# COMPACT_ATOMS: atom_id res chain seq x y z
N MET A 1 -23.56 13.79 5.45
CA MET A 1 -22.81 12.54 5.25
C MET A 1 -22.17 12.62 3.89
N SER A 2 -20.84 12.57 3.80
CA SER A 2 -20.14 12.58 2.51
C SER A 2 -20.55 11.38 1.67
N GLU A 3 -20.81 11.56 0.38
CA GLU A 3 -21.15 10.49 -0.57
C GLU A 3 -20.06 9.42 -0.62
N VAL A 4 -18.81 9.82 -0.34
CA VAL A 4 -17.63 8.97 -0.36
C VAL A 4 -17.63 7.94 0.78
N ALA A 5 -18.03 8.32 1.99
CA ALA A 5 -18.15 7.44 3.15
C ALA A 5 -19.57 6.84 3.31
N SER A 6 -20.33 6.77 2.22
CA SER A 6 -21.66 6.17 2.25
C SER A 6 -21.59 4.65 2.47
N ARG A 7 -22.67 4.09 3.03
CA ARG A 7 -22.77 2.64 3.31
C ARG A 7 -22.54 1.79 2.05
N ALA A 8 -22.92 2.29 0.88
CA ALA A 8 -22.69 1.63 -0.39
C ALA A 8 -21.19 1.52 -0.72
N THR A 9 -20.41 2.59 -0.54
CA THR A 9 -18.95 2.57 -0.76
C THR A 9 -18.26 1.62 0.21
N LEU A 10 -18.66 1.62 1.48
CA LEU A 10 -18.14 0.70 2.49
C LEU A 10 -18.40 -0.77 2.11
N VAL A 11 -19.63 -1.09 1.69
CA VAL A 11 -19.99 -2.44 1.24
C VAL A 11 -19.22 -2.82 -0.02
N ALA A 12 -19.10 -1.92 -1.01
CA ALA A 12 -18.36 -2.19 -2.23
C ALA A 12 -16.88 -2.46 -1.94
N ALA A 13 -16.23 -1.63 -1.12
CA ALA A 13 -14.85 -1.82 -0.72
C ALA A 13 -14.65 -3.14 0.04
N ASN A 14 -15.57 -3.48 0.95
CA ASN A 14 -15.53 -4.75 1.67
C ASN A 14 -15.84 -5.97 0.78
N SER A 15 -16.52 -5.76 -0.34
CA SER A 15 -16.82 -6.80 -1.34
C SER A 15 -15.69 -7.00 -2.35
N GLY A 16 -14.63 -6.19 -2.25
CA GLY A 16 -13.44 -6.31 -3.08
C GLY A 16 -13.29 -5.26 -4.18
N ASP A 17 -14.08 -4.20 -4.14
CA ASP A 17 -13.93 -3.08 -5.08
C ASP A 17 -12.73 -2.21 -4.70
N VAL A 18 -11.67 -2.31 -5.52
CA VAL A 18 -10.43 -1.53 -5.39
C VAL A 18 -10.69 -0.02 -5.47
N ALA A 19 -11.57 0.42 -6.37
CA ALA A 19 -11.86 1.83 -6.56
C ALA A 19 -12.62 2.40 -5.35
N ALA A 20 -13.54 1.62 -4.77
CA ALA A 20 -14.24 2.00 -3.55
C ALA A 20 -13.28 2.10 -2.35
N ALA A 21 -12.37 1.13 -2.19
CA ALA A 21 -11.36 1.18 -1.14
C ALA A 21 -10.41 2.38 -1.29
N GLY A 22 -9.98 2.71 -2.51
CA GLY A 22 -9.14 3.88 -2.79
C GLY A 22 -9.83 5.21 -2.49
N ARG A 23 -11.14 5.33 -2.76
CA ARG A 23 -11.93 6.52 -2.41
C ARG A 23 -12.04 6.72 -0.90
N LEU A 24 -12.25 5.64 -0.15
CA LEU A 24 -12.30 5.69 1.32
C LEU A 24 -10.93 6.08 1.89
N TYR A 25 -9.83 5.55 1.35
CA TYR A 25 -8.48 5.97 1.72
C TYR A 25 -8.29 7.49 1.60
N ILE A 26 -8.59 8.07 0.43
CA ILE A 26 -8.48 9.53 0.21
C ILE A 26 -9.37 10.31 1.19
N TYR A 27 -10.60 9.84 1.41
CA TYR A 27 -11.54 10.49 2.32
C TYR A 27 -11.04 10.55 3.76
N TYR A 28 -10.54 9.42 4.29
CA TYR A 28 -10.03 9.39 5.67
C TYR A 28 -8.69 10.11 5.80
N SER A 29 -7.81 10.05 4.79
CA SER A 29 -6.51 10.75 4.81
C SER A 29 -6.64 12.27 4.79
N PHE A 30 -7.50 12.82 3.92
CA PHE A 30 -7.54 14.26 3.64
C PHE A 30 -8.82 14.97 4.10
N GLY A 31 -9.90 14.22 4.34
CA GLY A 31 -11.17 14.77 4.82
C GLY A 31 -11.23 14.78 6.34
N GLU A 32 -11.18 13.60 6.95
CA GLU A 32 -11.32 13.43 8.41
C GLU A 32 -9.97 13.49 9.14
N TYR A 33 -8.85 13.42 8.42
CA TYR A 33 -7.50 13.25 8.98
C TYR A 33 -7.39 12.04 9.93
N ASP A 34 -8.19 11.00 9.67
CA ASP A 34 -8.13 9.72 10.37
C ASP A 34 -7.14 8.81 9.64
N TYR A 35 -5.88 8.92 10.06
CA TYR A 35 -4.79 8.13 9.50
C TYR A 35 -4.96 6.63 9.75
N ALA A 36 -5.61 6.22 10.86
CA ALA A 36 -5.86 4.80 11.13
C ALA A 36 -6.92 4.23 10.18
N GLY A 37 -7.99 4.98 9.93
CA GLY A 37 -8.99 4.66 8.92
C GLY A 37 -8.40 4.61 7.52
N ALA A 38 -7.55 5.57 7.16
CA ALA A 38 -6.86 5.59 5.89
C ALA A 38 -5.96 4.36 5.70
N ASP A 39 -5.12 4.03 6.66
CA ASP A 39 -4.23 2.86 6.59
C ASP A 39 -5.02 1.55 6.42
N HIS A 40 -6.16 1.43 7.08
CA HIS A 40 -7.05 0.28 6.94
C HIS A 40 -7.55 0.11 5.49
N TRP A 41 -8.02 1.19 4.87
CA TRP A 41 -8.52 1.16 3.49
C TRP A 41 -7.41 1.02 2.46
N CYS A 42 -6.24 1.61 2.72
CA CYS A 42 -5.04 1.41 1.91
C CYS A 42 -4.63 -0.07 1.91
N LEU A 43 -4.57 -0.70 3.09
CA LEU A 43 -4.26 -2.12 3.22
C LEU A 43 -5.29 -2.99 2.51
N THR A 44 -6.57 -2.64 2.61
CA THR A 44 -7.66 -3.34 1.92
C THR A 44 -7.50 -3.23 0.41
N ALA A 45 -7.31 -2.03 -0.12
CA ALA A 45 -7.07 -1.81 -1.55
C ALA A 45 -5.86 -2.59 -2.05
N ALA A 46 -4.76 -2.62 -1.29
CA ALA A 46 -3.55 -3.35 -1.67
C ALA A 46 -3.78 -4.87 -1.71
N ARG A 47 -4.54 -5.41 -0.75
CA ARG A 47 -4.95 -6.83 -0.74
C ARG A 47 -5.83 -7.20 -1.93
N LEU A 48 -6.61 -6.25 -2.42
CA LEU A 48 -7.50 -6.43 -3.58
C LEU A 48 -6.78 -6.26 -4.93
N GLY A 49 -5.47 -6.00 -4.93
CA GLY A 49 -4.69 -5.89 -6.17
C GLY A 49 -4.48 -4.45 -6.66
N SER A 50 -4.79 -3.44 -5.85
CA SER A 50 -4.49 -2.05 -6.22
C SER A 50 -2.99 -1.82 -6.30
N GLU A 51 -2.47 -1.68 -7.51
CA GLU A 51 -1.05 -1.37 -7.75
C GLU A 51 -0.58 -0.11 -6.99
N CYS A 52 -1.43 0.94 -6.96
CA CYS A 52 -1.13 2.18 -6.26
C CYS A 52 -1.01 1.96 -4.75
N ALA A 53 -1.95 1.22 -4.15
CA ALA A 53 -1.92 0.96 -2.72
C ALA A 53 -0.78 0.00 -2.34
N GLN A 54 -0.47 -0.97 -3.17
CA GLN A 54 0.67 -1.87 -2.99
C GLN A 54 2.00 -1.10 -3.03
N CYS A 55 2.17 -0.18 -3.99
CA CYS A 55 3.31 0.73 -4.02
C CYS A 55 3.38 1.63 -2.78
N ALA A 56 2.25 2.21 -2.35
CA ALA A 56 2.19 3.05 -1.16
C ALA A 56 2.59 2.28 0.11
N LEU A 57 2.10 1.05 0.30
CA LEU A 57 2.51 0.19 1.41
C LEU A 57 3.99 -0.17 1.34
N ALA A 58 4.53 -0.46 0.16
CA ALA A 58 5.94 -0.76 -0.01
C ALA A 58 6.81 0.42 0.44
N VAL A 59 6.48 1.64 0.01
CA VAL A 59 7.18 2.87 0.44
C VAL A 59 7.03 3.09 1.94
N GLY A 60 5.81 2.99 2.49
CA GLY A 60 5.59 3.17 3.93
C GLY A 60 6.38 2.18 4.80
N LEU A 61 6.59 0.96 4.33
CA LEU A 61 7.41 -0.04 5.01
C LEU A 61 8.92 0.19 4.84
N MET A 62 9.35 0.82 3.74
CA MET A 62 10.74 1.25 3.57
C MET A 62 11.08 2.41 4.53
N ASP A 63 10.13 3.33 4.72
CA ASP A 63 10.28 4.51 5.57
C ASP A 63 9.90 4.26 7.04
N ALA A 64 9.40 3.06 7.36
CA ALA A 64 9.08 2.65 8.72
C ALA A 64 10.34 2.63 9.60
N GLN A 65 10.14 2.75 10.92
CA GLN A 65 11.23 2.66 11.90
C GLN A 65 10.93 1.56 12.94
N PRO A 66 11.64 0.41 12.92
CA PRO A 66 12.70 0.06 11.97
C PRO A 66 12.15 -0.26 10.56
N PRO A 67 12.97 -0.09 9.49
CA PRO A 67 12.55 -0.40 8.13
C PRO A 67 12.22 -1.88 7.96
N GLU A 68 11.09 -2.16 7.32
CA GLU A 68 10.55 -3.51 7.13
C GLU A 68 10.75 -3.96 5.68
N MET A 69 12.00 -3.94 5.22
CA MET A 69 12.41 -4.17 3.82
C MET A 69 11.87 -5.50 3.25
N ASN A 70 11.82 -6.57 4.05
CA ASN A 70 11.26 -7.86 3.62
C ASN A 70 9.74 -7.79 3.36
N LYS A 71 9.00 -7.03 4.16
CA LYS A 71 7.56 -6.81 3.94
C LYS A 71 7.35 -5.85 2.77
N ALA A 72 8.15 -4.79 2.69
CA ALA A 72 8.13 -3.85 1.56
C ALA A 72 8.33 -4.59 0.23
N ARG A 73 9.28 -5.54 0.18
CA ARG A 73 9.58 -6.32 -1.02
C ARG A 73 8.38 -7.13 -1.52
N LYS A 74 7.60 -7.71 -0.60
CA LYS A 74 6.39 -8.48 -0.94
C LYS A 74 5.33 -7.60 -1.59
N TRP A 75 5.11 -6.40 -1.07
CA TRP A 75 4.16 -5.46 -1.66
C TRP A 75 4.65 -4.88 -2.99
N ALA A 76 5.94 -4.57 -3.12
CA ALA A 76 6.53 -4.16 -4.39
C ALA A 76 6.42 -5.26 -5.47
N ALA A 77 6.64 -6.53 -5.09
CA ALA A 77 6.45 -7.67 -5.99
C ALA A 77 4.99 -7.83 -6.42
N ALA A 78 4.03 -7.61 -5.51
CA ALA A 78 2.61 -7.66 -5.83
C ALA A 78 2.24 -6.54 -6.82
N ALA A 79 2.75 -5.33 -6.62
CA ALA A 79 2.55 -4.21 -7.54
C ALA A 79 3.17 -4.49 -8.92
N GLU A 80 4.37 -5.05 -8.95
CA GLU A 80 5.04 -5.47 -10.19
C GLU A 80 4.23 -6.55 -10.93
N ALA A 81 3.72 -7.56 -10.22
CA ALA A 81 2.86 -8.61 -10.80
C ALA A 81 1.53 -8.05 -11.31
N ALA A 82 1.03 -6.95 -10.75
CA ALA A 82 -0.11 -6.21 -11.25
C ALA A 82 0.20 -5.32 -12.48
N GLY A 83 1.47 -5.23 -12.90
CA GLY A 83 1.91 -4.43 -14.06
C GLY A 83 2.52 -3.07 -13.70
N SER A 84 2.75 -2.78 -12.43
CA SER A 84 3.28 -1.49 -11.99
C SER A 84 4.78 -1.34 -12.28
N ALA A 85 5.13 -0.40 -13.16
CA ALA A 85 6.52 0.01 -13.37
C ALA A 85 7.16 0.59 -12.10
N LEU A 86 6.37 1.30 -11.27
CA LEU A 86 6.82 1.79 -9.97
C LEU A 86 7.07 0.62 -9.01
N GLY A 87 6.19 -0.38 -8.98
CA GLY A 87 6.38 -1.61 -8.21
C GLY A 87 7.69 -2.30 -8.54
N HIS A 88 8.00 -2.46 -9.83
CA HIS A 88 9.27 -3.01 -10.30
C HIS A 88 10.48 -2.17 -9.84
N HIS A 89 10.40 -0.84 -9.99
CA HIS A 89 11.48 0.05 -9.55
C HIS A 89 11.73 -0.04 -8.03
N LEU A 90 10.66 -0.11 -7.23
CA LEU A 90 10.75 -0.29 -5.78
C LEU A 90 11.35 -1.65 -5.43
N ALA A 91 10.93 -2.72 -6.10
CA ALA A 91 11.46 -4.07 -5.93
C ALA A 91 12.98 -4.10 -6.13
N CYS A 92 13.48 -3.56 -7.24
CA CYS A 92 14.91 -3.47 -7.53
C CYS A 92 15.68 -2.70 -6.44
N ARG A 93 15.16 -1.54 -6.02
CA ARG A 93 15.77 -0.73 -4.95
C ARG A 93 15.83 -1.47 -3.62
N ILE A 94 14.76 -2.16 -3.25
CA ILE A 94 14.70 -2.93 -2.00
C ILE A 94 15.70 -4.11 -2.05
N ASP A 95 15.77 -4.80 -3.17
CA ASP A 95 16.71 -5.91 -3.37
C ASP A 95 18.18 -5.45 -3.29
N ASP A 96 18.48 -4.23 -3.75
CA ASP A 96 19.80 -3.60 -3.58
C ASP A 96 20.09 -3.27 -2.11
N CYS A 97 19.13 -2.71 -1.39
CA CYS A 97 19.26 -2.40 0.04
C CYS A 97 19.49 -3.68 0.88
N LEU A 98 18.70 -4.73 0.66
CA LEU A 98 18.83 -6.01 1.36
C LEU A 98 20.17 -6.69 1.10
N ARG A 99 20.71 -6.60 -0.12
CA ARG A 99 22.03 -7.13 -0.47
C ARG A 99 23.17 -6.38 0.23
N ARG A 100 23.05 -5.06 0.40
CA ARG A 100 24.04 -4.25 1.12
C ARG A 100 24.05 -4.59 2.61
N SER A 101 22.88 -4.62 3.25
CA SER A 101 22.78 -4.92 4.68
C SER A 101 23.28 -6.33 5.03
N GLY A 102 23.09 -7.31 4.14
CA GLY A 102 23.61 -8.67 4.34
C GLY A 102 25.13 -8.82 4.20
N ARG A 103 25.79 -7.94 3.43
CA ARG A 103 27.25 -7.90 3.31
C ARG A 103 27.92 -7.23 4.50
N GLU A 104 27.25 -6.27 5.13
CA GLU A 104 27.76 -5.54 6.30
C GLU A 104 27.64 -6.35 7.60
N SER A 105 26.94 -7.48 7.58
CA SER A 105 26.70 -8.36 8.73
C SER A 105 27.44 -9.72 8.66
N SER A 106 28.34 -9.90 7.68
CA SER A 106 29.24 -11.06 7.53
C SER A 106 30.69 -10.68 7.79
#